data_AF-A0A0Q7VWS9-F1
#
_entry.id   AF-A0A0Q7VWS9-F1
#
_cell.length_a   1.000
_cell.length_b   1.000
_cell.length_c   1.000
_cell.angle_alpha   90.00
_cell.angle_beta   90.00
_cell.angle_gamma   90.00
#
_symmetry.space_group_name_H-M   'P 1'
#
loop_
_entity.id
_entity.type
_entity.pdbx_description
1 polymer ?
#
loop_
_entity_poly.entity_id
_entity_poly.type
_entity_poly.pdbx_seq_one_letter_code
_entity_poly.pdbx_strand_id
1 'polypeptide(L)'
;MDLKGAGVQSTHAVIPIDTVKSIDELTCRLDEAGRHYPETLVAQLKGTLAHNVGQFITSSVGIAANPQLAKIACKVGKKAGERYGNGLMIWQPEDLPAPLFKLNLDDIPGIGSGMERRLLRASIQTVEQLYNTEPKHMRRIWRNVTGERLWYALHGYDIQAPEAERGMFGHGRVLPPESRSLGGCLSASPVYGPTIPASTSPVARSSRLPRRNRWRSCTLVNQ
;
A
#
# COMPACT_ATOMS: atom_id res chain seq x y z
N MET A 1 25.92 -1.59 7.86
CA MET A 1 25.16 -0.59 7.06
C MET A 1 23.70 -1.00 7.14
N ASP A 2 22.81 -0.10 7.56
CA ASP A 2 21.38 -0.42 7.63
C ASP A 2 20.81 -0.45 6.20
N LEU A 3 20.59 -1.65 5.66
CA LEU A 3 20.03 -1.86 4.32
C LEU A 3 18.70 -1.11 4.15
N LYS A 4 17.95 -0.91 5.25
CA LYS A 4 16.65 -0.23 5.27
C LYS A 4 16.80 1.25 4.95
N GLY A 5 17.67 1.94 5.70
CA GLY A 5 17.96 3.35 5.46
C GLY A 5 18.54 3.59 4.07
N ALA A 6 19.42 2.69 3.61
CA ALA A 6 20.06 2.81 2.30
C ALA A 6 19.06 2.71 1.13
N GLY A 7 18.06 1.82 1.20
CA GLY A 7 17.03 1.67 0.17
C GLY A 7 16.10 2.89 0.05
N VAL A 8 15.68 3.45 1.19
CA VAL A 8 14.86 4.68 1.24
C VAL A 8 15.65 5.87 0.70
N GLN A 9 16.90 6.04 1.13
CA GLN A 9 17.77 7.13 0.66
C GLN A 9 18.04 7.04 -0.85
N SER A 10 18.30 5.84 -1.37
CA SER A 10 18.52 5.62 -2.80
C SER A 10 17.29 5.99 -3.64
N THR A 11 16.09 5.71 -3.13
CA THR A 11 14.84 6.10 -3.79
C THR A 11 14.66 7.61 -3.78
N HIS A 12 14.88 8.23 -2.61
CA HIS A 12 14.74 9.68 -2.45
C HIS A 12 15.72 10.49 -3.33
N ALA A 13 16.87 9.92 -3.66
CA ALA A 13 17.83 10.55 -4.57
C ALA A 13 17.33 10.64 -6.03
N VAL A 14 16.38 9.78 -6.43
CA VAL A 14 15.84 9.73 -7.79
C VAL A 14 14.45 10.37 -7.86
N ILE A 15 13.59 10.13 -6.87
CA ILE A 15 12.21 10.61 -6.85
C ILE A 15 11.83 11.06 -5.43
N PRO A 16 11.15 12.22 -5.26
CA PRO A 16 10.61 12.63 -3.97
C PRO A 16 9.63 11.59 -3.39
N ILE A 17 9.92 11.13 -2.17
CA ILE A 17 9.06 10.22 -1.42
C ILE A 17 7.93 11.01 -0.79
N ASP A 18 6.70 10.56 -1.00
CA ASP A 18 5.49 11.17 -0.44
C ASP A 18 5.10 10.52 0.89
N THR A 19 5.10 9.19 0.94
CA THR A 19 4.85 8.45 2.19
C THR A 19 5.64 7.14 2.21
N VAL A 20 6.25 6.84 3.36
CA VAL A 20 6.81 5.52 3.67
C VAL A 20 5.69 4.66 4.26
N LYS A 21 5.30 3.57 3.60
CA LYS A 21 4.23 2.66 4.07
C LYS A 21 4.77 1.58 4.99
N SER A 22 5.87 0.95 4.58
CA SER A 22 6.64 -0.02 5.35
C SER A 22 8.13 0.12 5.00
N ILE A 23 8.96 -0.76 5.53
CA ILE A 23 10.40 -0.78 5.27
C ILE A 23 10.69 -0.98 3.77
N ASP A 24 9.93 -1.84 3.12
CA ASP A 24 10.05 -2.21 1.72
C ASP A 24 9.11 -1.43 0.79
N GLU A 25 8.10 -0.73 1.33
CA GLU A 25 7.02 -0.14 0.53
C GLU A 25 6.99 1.39 0.65
N LEU A 26 7.24 2.06 -0.47
CA LEU A 26 7.32 3.51 -0.58
C LEU A 26 6.34 4.02 -1.64
N THR A 27 5.69 5.14 -1.36
CA THR A 27 4.89 5.89 -2.34
C THR A 27 5.61 7.18 -2.70
N CYS A 28 5.76 7.43 -4.01
CA CYS A 28 6.44 8.60 -4.56
C CYS A 28 5.52 9.34 -5.54
N ARG A 29 5.68 10.66 -5.67
CA ARG A 29 4.94 11.45 -6.65
C ARG A 29 5.81 11.71 -7.86
N LEU A 30 5.30 11.42 -9.05
CA LEU A 30 6.01 11.73 -10.28
C LEU A 30 5.82 13.20 -10.65
N ASP A 31 6.93 13.82 -11.03
CA ASP A 31 6.95 15.09 -11.73
C ASP A 31 6.49 14.94 -13.19
N GLU A 32 6.60 16.00 -13.99
CA GLU A 32 6.18 15.97 -15.39
C GLU A 32 7.06 15.07 -16.25
N ALA A 33 8.38 15.14 -16.07
CA ALA A 33 9.33 14.29 -16.80
C ALA A 33 9.09 12.81 -16.50
N GLY A 34 8.89 12.44 -15.23
CA GLY A 34 8.59 11.07 -14.82
C GLY A 34 7.25 10.54 -15.32
N ARG A 35 6.29 11.43 -15.64
CA ARG A 35 5.03 11.04 -16.30
C ARG A 35 5.22 10.76 -17.78
N HIS A 36 6.06 11.52 -18.46
CA HIS A 36 6.33 11.34 -19.89
C HIS A 36 7.28 10.17 -20.18
N TYR A 37 8.23 9.91 -19.27
CA TYR A 37 9.26 8.89 -19.43
C TYR A 37 9.36 7.96 -18.20
N PRO A 38 8.27 7.27 -17.82
CA PRO A 38 8.22 6.45 -16.61
C PRO A 38 9.21 5.28 -16.66
N GLU A 39 9.46 4.68 -17.81
CA GLU A 39 10.39 3.55 -17.96
C GLU A 39 11.82 3.99 -17.67
N THR A 40 12.24 5.14 -18.20
CA THR A 40 13.56 5.71 -17.97
C THR A 40 13.78 6.02 -16.50
N LEU A 41 12.78 6.61 -15.85
CA LEU A 41 12.84 6.91 -14.42
C LEU A 41 12.98 5.65 -13.56
N VAL A 42 12.22 4.60 -13.89
CA VAL A 42 12.28 3.33 -13.18
C VAL A 42 13.61 2.62 -13.41
N ALA A 43 14.17 2.68 -14.62
CA ALA A 43 15.49 2.14 -14.91
C ALA A 43 16.57 2.85 -14.07
N GLN A 44 16.52 4.19 -13.98
CA GLN A 44 17.41 4.97 -13.12
C GLN A 44 17.26 4.61 -11.64
N LEU A 45 16.02 4.46 -11.16
CA LEU A 45 15.73 4.05 -9.79
C LEU A 45 16.34 2.67 -9.47
N LYS A 46 16.10 1.68 -10.32
CA LYS A 46 16.62 0.32 -10.15
C LYS A 46 18.15 0.28 -10.22
N GLY A 47 18.75 1.04 -11.14
CA GLY A 47 20.21 1.17 -11.25
C GLY A 47 20.84 1.79 -10.00
N THR A 48 20.21 2.84 -9.46
CA THR A 48 20.66 3.51 -8.23
C THR A 48 20.56 2.57 -7.02
N LEU A 49 19.45 1.81 -6.91
CA LEU A 49 19.28 0.82 -5.85
C LEU A 49 20.32 -0.30 -5.93
N ALA A 50 20.58 -0.82 -7.13
CA ALA A 50 21.58 -1.85 -7.37
C ALA A 50 23.00 -1.37 -7.02
N HIS A 51 23.32 -0.10 -7.33
CA HIS A 51 24.61 0.50 -7.02
C HIS A 51 24.81 0.74 -5.52
N ASN A 52 23.82 1.33 -4.84
CA ASN A 52 23.96 1.78 -3.46
C ASN A 52 23.69 0.69 -2.41
N VAL A 53 22.77 -0.23 -2.70
CA VAL A 53 22.33 -1.27 -1.75
C VAL A 53 22.88 -2.64 -2.14
N GLY A 54 22.94 -2.93 -3.44
CA GLY A 54 23.56 -4.12 -4.01
C GLY A 54 22.72 -4.79 -5.09
N GLN A 55 23.40 -5.47 -6.02
CA GLN A 55 22.80 -6.10 -7.20
C GLN A 55 21.76 -7.20 -6.93
N PHE A 56 21.70 -7.71 -5.70
CA PHE A 56 20.78 -8.78 -5.30
C PHE A 56 19.46 -8.24 -4.76
N ILE A 57 19.37 -6.95 -4.45
CA ILE A 57 18.15 -6.28 -4.01
C ILE A 57 17.44 -5.73 -5.24
N THR A 58 16.33 -6.36 -5.62
CA THR A 58 15.50 -5.96 -6.76
C THR A 58 14.24 -5.28 -6.27
N SER A 59 13.71 -4.34 -7.05
CA SER A 59 12.42 -3.71 -6.73
C SER A 59 11.40 -3.93 -7.84
N SER A 60 10.14 -4.09 -7.44
CA SER A 60 8.99 -3.99 -8.32
C SER A 60 8.38 -2.60 -8.20
N VAL A 61 8.04 -2.03 -9.36
CA VAL A 61 7.49 -0.69 -9.43
C VAL A 61 6.12 -0.70 -10.09
N GLY A 62 5.13 -0.11 -9.43
CA GLY A 62 3.80 0.11 -9.97
C GLY A 62 3.53 1.60 -10.13
N ILE A 63 3.07 2.02 -11.30
CA ILE A 63 2.71 3.41 -11.58
C ILE A 63 1.23 3.46 -11.96
N ALA A 64 0.45 4.31 -11.29
CA ALA A 64 -0.96 4.52 -11.63
C ALA A 64 -1.47 5.89 -11.17
N ALA A 65 -2.75 6.16 -11.43
CA ALA A 65 -3.44 7.41 -11.12
C ALA A 65 -3.50 7.78 -9.63
N ASN A 66 -3.39 6.81 -8.72
CA ASN A 66 -3.38 7.03 -7.27
C ASN A 66 -2.61 5.91 -6.55
N PRO A 67 -2.29 6.07 -5.24
CA PRO A 67 -1.49 5.10 -4.50
C PRO A 67 -2.09 3.69 -4.42
N GLN A 68 -3.42 3.57 -4.34
CA GLN A 68 -4.10 2.28 -4.25
C GLN A 68 -3.95 1.49 -5.56
N LEU A 69 -4.20 2.15 -6.70
CA LEU A 69 -4.00 1.55 -8.03
C LEU A 69 -2.53 1.25 -8.28
N ALA A 70 -1.61 2.12 -7.85
CA ALA A 70 -0.17 1.89 -7.99
C ALA A 70 0.27 0.65 -7.21
N LYS A 71 -0.31 0.41 -6.02
CA LYS A 71 -0.08 -0.80 -5.23
C LYS A 71 -0.60 -2.05 -5.92
N ILE A 72 -1.78 -1.98 -6.55
CA ILE A 72 -2.33 -3.09 -7.33
C ILE A 72 -1.42 -3.36 -8.55
N ALA A 73 -1.09 -2.33 -9.33
CA ALA A 73 -0.19 -2.44 -10.48
C ALA A 73 1.15 -3.08 -10.08
N CYS A 74 1.76 -2.63 -8.98
CA CYS A 74 3.00 -3.20 -8.46
C CYS A 74 2.87 -4.70 -8.14
N LYS A 75 1.76 -5.12 -7.51
CA LYS A 75 1.50 -6.55 -7.20
C LYS A 75 1.36 -7.37 -8.48
N VAL A 76 0.71 -6.86 -9.52
CA VAL A 76 0.62 -7.51 -10.83
C VAL A 76 2.01 -7.59 -11.48
N GLY A 77 2.76 -6.49 -11.47
CA GLY A 77 4.12 -6.41 -12.03
C GLY A 77 5.11 -7.38 -11.38
N LYS A 78 4.98 -7.65 -10.07
CA LYS A 78 5.78 -8.69 -9.37
C LYS A 78 5.66 -10.07 -10.01
N LYS A 79 4.49 -10.41 -10.58
CA LYS A 79 4.21 -11.70 -11.21
C LYS A 79 4.51 -11.72 -12.71
N ALA A 80 4.44 -10.56 -13.38
CA ALA A 80 4.55 -10.45 -14.83
C ALA A 80 5.99 -10.27 -15.34
N GLY A 81 6.95 -9.87 -14.49
CA GLY A 81 8.34 -9.68 -14.90
C GLY A 81 9.10 -10.98 -15.13
N GLU A 82 10.24 -10.89 -15.85
CA GLU A 82 11.16 -12.02 -16.09
C GLU A 82 11.65 -12.69 -14.80
N ARG A 83 11.78 -11.89 -13.74
CA ARG A 83 12.17 -12.33 -12.40
C ARG A 83 11.18 -11.77 -11.38
N TYR A 84 10.69 -12.65 -10.50
CA TYR A 84 9.87 -12.24 -9.37
C TYR A 84 10.58 -11.15 -8.56
N GLY A 85 9.88 -10.05 -8.28
CA GLY A 85 10.43 -8.91 -7.53
C GLY A 85 11.24 -7.90 -8.34
N ASN A 86 11.34 -8.05 -9.67
CA ASN A 86 11.97 -7.06 -10.56
C ASN A 86 11.00 -6.50 -11.62
N GLY A 87 9.73 -6.34 -11.27
CA GLY A 87 8.68 -5.93 -12.21
C GLY A 87 8.59 -4.43 -12.46
N LEU A 88 7.98 -4.04 -13.57
CA LEU A 88 7.42 -2.70 -13.81
C LEU A 88 6.01 -2.89 -14.39
N MET A 89 5.03 -2.20 -13.82
CA MET A 89 3.67 -2.17 -14.35
C MET A 89 3.14 -0.75 -14.31
N ILE A 90 2.69 -0.24 -15.45
CA ILE A 90 2.19 1.11 -15.62
C ILE A 90 0.73 1.00 -16.04
N TRP A 91 -0.17 1.60 -15.26
CA TRP A 91 -1.59 1.68 -15.58
C TRP A 91 -1.96 3.13 -15.84
N GLN A 92 -2.25 3.44 -17.10
CA GLN A 92 -2.75 4.73 -17.49
C GLN A 92 -4.27 4.79 -17.20
N PRO A 93 -4.84 5.97 -16.87
CA PRO A 93 -6.29 6.12 -16.72
C PRO A 93 -7.09 5.64 -17.93
N GLU A 94 -6.52 5.73 -19.12
CA GLU A 94 -7.13 5.28 -20.37
C GLU A 94 -7.22 3.74 -20.46
N ASP A 95 -6.33 3.02 -19.76
CA ASP A 95 -6.37 1.56 -19.67
C ASP A 95 -7.45 1.07 -18.70
N LEU A 96 -7.84 1.90 -17.72
CA LEU A 96 -8.76 1.52 -16.65
C LEU A 96 -10.23 1.60 -17.11
N PRO A 97 -11.09 0.65 -16.69
CA PRO A 97 -10.87 -0.39 -15.68
C PRO A 97 -10.44 -1.76 -16.22
N ALA A 98 -10.10 -1.89 -17.50
CA ALA A 98 -9.86 -3.19 -18.14
C ALA A 98 -8.85 -4.12 -17.42
N PRO A 99 -7.67 -3.67 -16.94
CA PRO A 99 -6.74 -4.55 -16.23
C PRO A 99 -7.24 -4.93 -14.82
N LEU A 100 -8.11 -4.13 -14.20
CA LEU A 100 -8.70 -4.48 -12.89
C LEU A 100 -9.63 -5.69 -13.00
N PHE A 101 -10.40 -5.80 -14.07
CA PHE A 101 -11.39 -6.87 -14.23
C PHE A 101 -10.76 -8.26 -14.40
N LYS A 102 -9.47 -8.33 -14.73
CA LYS A 102 -8.70 -9.58 -14.83
C LYS A 102 -8.21 -10.09 -13.47
N LEU A 103 -8.38 -9.32 -12.40
CA LEU A 103 -7.91 -9.66 -11.07
C LEU A 103 -8.96 -10.46 -10.28
N ASN A 104 -8.48 -11.21 -9.31
CA ASN A 104 -9.32 -11.77 -8.26
C ASN A 104 -9.57 -10.73 -7.16
N LEU A 105 -10.63 -10.93 -6.37
CA LEU A 105 -10.97 -10.00 -5.27
C LEU A 105 -9.85 -9.89 -4.23
N ASP A 106 -9.17 -10.99 -3.91
CA ASP A 106 -8.04 -11.06 -2.97
C ASP A 106 -6.74 -10.41 -3.51
N ASP A 107 -6.70 -10.11 -4.81
CA ASP A 107 -5.61 -9.32 -5.38
C ASP A 107 -5.70 -7.83 -4.97
N ILE A 108 -6.89 -7.34 -4.61
CA ILE A 108 -7.13 -5.95 -4.20
C ILE A 108 -6.70 -5.73 -2.73
N PRO A 109 -5.75 -4.82 -2.45
CA PRO A 109 -5.37 -4.48 -1.08
C PRO A 109 -6.54 -3.98 -0.25
N GLY A 110 -6.74 -4.58 0.93
CA GLY A 110 -7.89 -4.29 1.78
C GLY A 110 -9.03 -5.32 1.67
N ILE A 111 -8.92 -6.27 0.73
CA ILE A 111 -9.80 -7.44 0.63
C ILE A 111 -9.03 -8.68 1.08
N GLY A 112 -9.18 -9.05 2.35
CA GLY A 112 -8.74 -10.36 2.85
C GLY A 112 -9.90 -11.36 2.91
N SER A 113 -9.63 -12.60 3.34
CA SER A 113 -10.62 -13.69 3.39
C SER A 113 -11.91 -13.35 4.15
N GLY A 114 -11.83 -12.49 5.17
CA GLY A 114 -13.00 -12.01 5.91
C GLY A 114 -13.86 -11.02 5.12
N MET A 115 -13.23 -10.18 4.30
CA MET A 115 -13.92 -9.20 3.46
C MET A 115 -14.50 -9.88 2.22
N GLU A 116 -13.75 -10.80 1.62
CA GLU A 116 -14.22 -11.64 0.50
C GLU A 116 -15.52 -12.36 0.87
N ARG A 117 -15.57 -13.00 2.05
CA ARG A 117 -16.82 -13.61 2.57
C ARG A 117 -17.99 -12.62 2.70
N ARG A 118 -17.73 -11.35 3.00
CA ARG A 118 -18.78 -10.32 3.06
C ARG A 118 -19.25 -9.91 1.66
N LEU A 119 -18.32 -9.81 0.71
CA LEU A 119 -18.63 -9.53 -0.69
C LEU A 119 -19.48 -10.65 -1.30
N LEU A 120 -19.11 -11.91 -1.06
CA LEU A 120 -19.89 -13.07 -1.52
C LEU A 120 -21.33 -13.05 -0.98
N ARG A 121 -21.53 -12.68 0.29
CA ARG A 121 -22.88 -12.51 0.88
C ARG A 121 -23.66 -11.34 0.29
N ALA A 122 -22.98 -10.36 -0.29
CA ALA A 122 -23.57 -9.26 -1.04
C ALA A 122 -23.70 -9.58 -2.54
N SER A 123 -23.50 -10.84 -2.94
CA SER A 123 -23.53 -11.31 -4.33
C SER A 123 -22.47 -10.66 -5.23
N ILE A 124 -21.35 -10.23 -4.64
CA ILE A 124 -20.17 -9.69 -5.34
C ILE A 124 -19.07 -10.74 -5.32
N GLN A 125 -18.76 -11.31 -6.49
CA GLN A 125 -17.80 -12.40 -6.68
C GLN A 125 -16.64 -11.97 -7.58
N THR A 126 -16.81 -10.95 -8.42
CA THR A 126 -15.77 -10.48 -9.34
C THR A 126 -15.38 -9.02 -9.06
N VAL A 127 -14.18 -8.63 -9.52
CA VAL A 127 -13.72 -7.23 -9.43
C VAL A 127 -14.60 -6.31 -10.27
N GLU A 128 -15.14 -6.79 -11.40
CA GLU A 128 -16.10 -6.03 -12.20
C GLU A 128 -17.39 -5.75 -11.43
N GLN A 129 -17.96 -6.76 -10.76
CA GLN A 129 -19.13 -6.56 -9.90
C GLN A 129 -18.83 -5.58 -8.76
N LEU A 130 -17.65 -5.68 -8.14
CA LEU A 130 -17.19 -4.76 -7.11
C LEU A 130 -17.08 -3.32 -7.64
N TYR A 131 -16.49 -3.15 -8.82
CA TYR A 131 -16.30 -1.86 -9.48
C TYR A 131 -17.64 -1.20 -9.79
N ASN A 132 -18.61 -1.96 -10.27
CA ASN A 132 -19.95 -1.47 -10.62
C ASN A 132 -20.88 -1.24 -9.40
N THR A 133 -20.39 -1.40 -8.17
CA THR A 133 -21.16 -1.03 -6.96
C THR A 133 -21.25 0.49 -6.79
N GLU A 134 -22.02 0.94 -5.80
CA GLU A 134 -22.05 2.33 -5.37
C GLU A 134 -21.15 2.60 -4.15
N PRO A 135 -20.62 3.83 -3.97
CA PRO A 135 -19.79 4.18 -2.81
C PRO A 135 -20.47 3.91 -1.46
N LYS A 136 -21.79 4.18 -1.38
CA LYS A 136 -22.60 3.93 -0.17
C LYS A 136 -22.73 2.44 0.13
N HIS A 137 -22.84 1.61 -0.92
CA HIS A 137 -22.92 0.17 -0.79
C HIS A 137 -21.59 -0.41 -0.27
N MET A 138 -20.47 0.04 -0.83
CA MET A 138 -19.12 -0.31 -0.37
C MET A 138 -18.88 0.05 1.09
N ARG A 139 -19.30 1.25 1.52
CA ARG A 139 -19.25 1.65 2.93
C ARG A 139 -20.01 0.70 3.85
N ARG A 140 -21.20 0.26 3.43
CA ARG A 140 -22.05 -0.66 4.20
C ARG A 140 -21.40 -2.02 4.36
N ILE A 141 -20.80 -2.57 3.30
CA ILE A 141 -20.09 -3.86 3.33
C ILE A 141 -18.87 -3.80 4.28
N TRP A 142 -18.08 -2.72 4.18
CA TRP A 142 -16.90 -2.53 5.03
C TRP A 142 -17.25 -2.16 6.48
N ARG A 143 -18.44 -1.60 6.71
CA ARG A 143 -18.89 -1.01 7.97
C ARG A 143 -18.04 0.19 8.41
N ASN A 144 -17.35 0.84 7.48
CA ASN A 144 -16.53 2.03 7.73
C ASN A 144 -16.28 2.82 6.43
N VAL A 145 -15.67 4.00 6.58
CA VAL A 145 -15.33 4.90 5.45
C VAL A 145 -14.29 4.30 4.49
N THR A 146 -13.55 3.26 4.89
CA THR A 146 -12.51 2.66 4.05
C THR A 146 -13.10 1.98 2.83
N GLY A 147 -14.30 1.37 2.92
CA GLY A 147 -14.98 0.81 1.74
C GLY A 147 -15.32 1.88 0.71
N GLU A 148 -15.87 3.01 1.17
CA GLU A 148 -16.15 4.17 0.32
C GLU A 148 -14.86 4.72 -0.33
N ARG A 149 -13.78 4.82 0.44
CA ARG A 149 -12.47 5.24 -0.07
C ARG A 149 -11.92 4.26 -1.10
N LEU A 150 -12.03 2.96 -0.87
CA LEU A 150 -11.59 1.96 -1.84
C LEU A 150 -12.34 2.11 -3.16
N TRP A 151 -13.65 2.34 -3.12
CA TRP A 151 -14.45 2.57 -4.33
C TRP A 151 -13.91 3.75 -5.15
N TYR A 152 -13.74 4.90 -4.53
CA TYR A 152 -13.21 6.09 -5.20
C TYR A 152 -11.79 5.84 -5.74
N ALA A 153 -10.95 5.11 -5.02
CA ALA A 153 -9.60 4.82 -5.46
C ALA A 153 -9.58 3.89 -6.68
N LEU A 154 -10.44 2.86 -6.73
CA LEU A 154 -10.59 1.99 -7.91
C LEU A 154 -11.06 2.78 -9.14
N HIS A 155 -11.86 3.83 -8.94
CA HIS A 155 -12.33 4.73 -10.00
C HIS A 155 -11.33 5.86 -10.34
N GLY A 156 -10.10 5.78 -9.86
CA GLY A 156 -9.02 6.72 -10.21
C GLY A 156 -9.01 8.04 -9.44
N TYR A 157 -9.87 8.21 -8.42
CA TYR A 157 -9.84 9.41 -7.59
C TYR A 157 -8.60 9.40 -6.67
N ASP A 158 -7.95 10.56 -6.54
CA ASP A 158 -6.82 10.76 -5.64
C ASP A 158 -7.35 11.01 -4.21
N ILE A 159 -7.38 9.95 -3.40
CA ILE A 159 -7.84 10.02 -2.01
C ILE A 159 -6.64 10.10 -1.09
N GLN A 160 -6.53 11.23 -0.42
CA GLN A 160 -5.54 11.42 0.62
C GLN A 160 -6.02 10.70 1.89
N ALA A 161 -5.22 9.75 2.36
CA ALA A 161 -5.42 9.18 3.68
C ALA A 161 -5.06 10.23 4.74
N PRO A 162 -5.79 10.32 5.86
CA PRO A 162 -5.33 11.13 6.98
C PRO A 162 -3.98 10.61 7.47
N GLU A 163 -3.16 11.50 8.01
CA GLU A 163 -1.88 11.14 8.60
C GLU A 163 -2.09 10.10 9.71
N ALA A 164 -1.31 9.02 9.65
CA ALA A 164 -1.38 7.94 10.61
C ALA A 164 -0.30 8.18 11.68
N GLU A 165 -0.75 8.36 12.93
CA GLU A 165 0.15 8.40 14.08
C GLU A 165 0.29 6.99 14.67
N ARG A 166 1.50 6.65 15.15
CA ARG A 166 1.75 5.37 15.81
C ARG A 166 1.09 5.37 17.20
N GLY A 167 -0.11 4.78 17.28
CA GLY A 167 -0.90 4.76 18.51
C GLY A 167 -0.55 3.67 19.53
N MET A 168 0.22 2.63 19.16
CA MET A 168 0.53 1.51 20.05
C MET A 168 1.88 0.85 19.72
N PHE A 169 2.60 0.44 20.76
CA PHE A 169 3.75 -0.46 20.67
C PHE A 169 3.33 -1.82 21.26
N GLY A 170 3.35 -2.86 20.43
CA GLY A 170 3.06 -4.23 20.85
C GLY A 170 4.33 -5.07 20.83
N HIS A 171 4.59 -5.84 21.89
CA HIS A 171 5.63 -6.86 21.93
C HIS A 171 5.01 -8.22 22.21
N GLY A 172 5.14 -9.14 21.26
CA GLY A 172 4.66 -10.52 21.39
C GLY A 172 5.83 -11.49 21.52
N ARG A 173 5.67 -12.54 22.33
CA ARG A 173 6.61 -13.66 22.41
C ARG A 173 5.85 -14.98 22.30
N VAL A 174 6.37 -15.92 21.52
CA VAL A 174 5.91 -17.30 21.52
C VAL A 174 6.68 -18.05 22.59
N LEU A 175 5.97 -18.60 23.57
CA LEU A 175 6.59 -19.33 24.68
C LEU A 175 7.08 -20.71 24.21
N PRO A 176 8.32 -21.10 24.55
CA PRO A 176 8.77 -22.45 24.30
C PRO A 176 7.92 -23.46 25.10
N PRO A 177 7.73 -24.69 24.61
CA PRO A 177 6.76 -25.66 25.15
C PRO A 177 6.79 -25.82 26.68
N GLU A 178 7.99 -25.90 27.26
CA GLU A 178 8.26 -26.07 28.68
C GLU A 178 7.81 -24.88 29.57
N SER A 179 7.63 -23.72 28.97
CA SER A 179 7.22 -22.48 29.67
C SER A 179 5.76 -22.10 29.40
N ARG A 180 4.97 -22.99 28.77
CA ARG A 180 3.52 -22.80 28.55
C ARG A 180 2.68 -23.10 29.80
N SER A 181 3.23 -22.78 30.97
CA SER A 181 2.52 -22.75 32.24
C SER A 181 2.16 -21.29 32.58
N LEU A 182 1.21 -21.09 33.50
CA LEU A 182 0.86 -19.75 33.99
C LEU A 182 2.09 -19.00 34.54
N GLY A 183 2.96 -19.68 35.29
CA GLY A 183 4.20 -19.11 35.81
C GLY A 183 5.22 -18.75 34.71
N GLY A 184 5.33 -19.58 33.66
CA GLY A 184 6.16 -19.28 32.50
C GLY A 184 5.64 -18.10 31.67
N CYS A 185 4.32 -17.95 31.56
CA CYS A 185 3.70 -16.81 30.89
C CYS A 185 3.93 -15.49 31.65
N LEU A 186 3.77 -15.51 32.97
CA LEU A 186 3.99 -14.34 33.83
C LEU A 186 5.46 -13.90 33.83
N SER A 187 6.41 -14.84 33.87
CA SER A 187 7.84 -14.53 33.82
C SER A 187 8.31 -14.01 32.45
N ALA A 188 7.64 -14.38 31.36
CA ALA A 188 7.94 -13.91 30.02
C ALA A 188 7.28 -12.56 29.65
N SER A 189 6.32 -12.11 30.48
CA SER A 189 5.61 -10.84 30.28
C SER A 189 6.53 -9.65 30.60
N PRO A 190 6.49 -8.55 29.83
CA PRO A 190 7.21 -7.34 30.20
C PRO A 190 6.64 -6.83 31.54
N VAL A 191 7.49 -6.59 32.53
CA VAL A 191 7.09 -5.87 33.74
C VAL A 191 6.69 -4.45 33.29
N TYR A 192 5.40 -4.12 33.39
CA TYR A 192 4.89 -2.79 33.04
C TYR A 192 5.52 -1.74 33.97
N GLY A 193 6.42 -0.91 33.44
CA GLY A 193 6.77 0.39 34.03
C GLY A 193 5.64 1.41 33.84
N PRO A 194 5.68 2.57 34.51
CA PRO A 194 4.53 3.47 34.64
C PRO A 194 4.03 3.99 33.29
N THR A 195 2.71 4.09 33.20
CA THR A 195 1.94 4.51 32.02
C THR A 195 2.28 5.93 31.58
N ILE A 196 2.69 6.09 30.32
CA ILE A 196 2.81 7.40 29.65
C ILE A 196 1.38 7.92 29.37
N PRO A 197 1.03 9.18 29.71
CA PRO A 197 -0.30 9.71 29.47
C PRO A 197 -0.56 9.92 27.97
N ALA A 198 -1.78 9.58 27.55
CA ALA A 198 -2.25 9.76 26.18
C ALA A 198 -2.40 11.26 25.85
N SER A 199 -1.65 11.75 24.86
CA SER A 199 -1.90 13.06 24.25
C SER A 199 -3.11 12.97 23.31
N THR A 200 -4.07 13.86 23.50
CA THR A 200 -5.23 14.02 22.61
C THR A 200 -4.95 15.19 21.66
N SER A 201 -4.61 14.89 20.40
CA SER A 201 -4.62 15.88 19.33
C SER A 201 -5.97 15.89 18.60
N PRO A 202 -6.58 17.05 18.35
CA PRO A 202 -7.84 17.13 17.60
C PRO A 202 -7.60 16.85 16.12
N VAL A 203 -8.24 15.80 15.60
CA VAL A 203 -8.23 15.46 14.18
C VAL A 203 -9.06 16.48 13.40
N ALA A 204 -8.39 17.35 12.63
CA ALA A 204 -9.04 18.23 11.68
C ALA A 204 -9.62 17.42 10.51
N ARG A 205 -10.95 17.44 10.34
CA ARG A 205 -11.63 16.87 9.17
C ARG A 205 -11.43 17.78 7.96
N SER A 206 -10.54 17.40 7.05
CA SER A 206 -10.52 17.98 5.70
C SER A 206 -11.61 17.31 4.86
N SER A 207 -12.75 17.99 4.71
CA SER A 207 -13.79 17.66 3.73
C SER A 207 -13.52 18.41 2.43
N ARG A 208 -12.61 17.89 1.59
CA ARG A 208 -12.56 18.28 0.19
C ARG A 208 -12.85 17.06 -0.67
N LEU A 209 -13.89 17.16 -1.48
CA LEU A 209 -14.18 16.19 -2.53
C LEU A 209 -12.98 16.12 -3.48
N PRO A 210 -12.44 14.93 -3.76
CA PRO A 210 -11.28 14.79 -4.64
C PRO A 210 -11.66 15.22 -6.05
N ARG A 211 -10.85 16.11 -6.64
CA ARG A 211 -11.04 16.54 -8.03
C ARG A 211 -10.74 15.37 -8.95
N ARG A 212 -11.71 15.04 -9.81
CA ARG A 212 -11.52 14.14 -10.95
C ARG A 212 -10.51 14.80 -11.90
N ASN A 213 -9.47 14.08 -12.31
CA ASN A 213 -8.64 14.39 -13.47
C ASN A 213 -7.57 15.48 -13.33
N ARG A 214 -6.58 15.28 -12.46
CA ARG A 214 -5.19 15.53 -12.90
C ARG A 214 -4.42 14.25 -12.63
N TRP A 215 -3.82 13.69 -13.68
CA TRP A 215 -2.74 12.71 -13.58
C TRP A 215 -1.74 13.17 -12.52
N ARG A 216 -1.90 12.68 -11.30
CA ARG A 216 -0.97 12.81 -10.18
C ARG A 216 -0.46 11.40 -9.97
N SER A 217 0.35 10.93 -10.91
CA SER A 217 0.85 9.57 -10.88
C SER A 217 1.57 9.32 -9.56
N CYS A 218 1.07 8.32 -8.87
CA CYS A 218 1.72 7.77 -7.69
C CYS A 218 2.50 6.55 -8.14
N THR A 219 3.75 6.49 -7.73
CA THR A 219 4.60 5.32 -7.90
C THR A 219 4.64 4.58 -6.58
N LEU A 220 4.31 3.29 -6.59
CA LEU A 220 4.66 2.41 -5.51
C LEU A 220 5.98 1.73 -5.86
N VAL A 221 6.98 1.90 -5.01
CA VAL A 221 8.22 1.15 -5.04
C VAL A 221 8.12 0.08 -3.95
N ASN A 222 8.22 -1.19 -4.33
CA ASN A 222 8.34 -2.28 -3.39
C ASN A 222 9.70 -2.97 -3.58
N GLN A 223 10.57 -2.87 -2.57
CA GLN A 223 11.95 -3.35 -2.56
C GLN A 223 12.09 -4.75 -1.96
#